data_AF-A0A817X9G3-F1
#
_entry.id   AF-A0A817X9G3-F1
#
_cell.length_a   1.000
_cell.length_b   1.000
_cell.length_c   1.000
_cell.angle_alpha   90.00
_cell.angle_beta   90.00
_cell.angle_gamma   90.00
#
_symmetry.space_group_name_H-M   'P 1'
#
loop_
_entity.id
_entity.type
_entity.pdbx_description
1 polymer ?
#
loop_
_entity_poly.entity_id
_entity_poly.type
_entity_poly.pdbx_seq_one_letter_code
_entity_poly.pdbx_strand_id
1 'polypeptide(L)'
;MDQFYTAHKKRQEFSPRYHQPYGLNLMKPSQQLNSPPYSSLSAHETSFHSSIINKDPKTISNAELKNLLDQHPKKLKKMRRKNPQQQLLILIDFISTLCRVPKSTLLSVAQNKFFTLLQMPFTDLLQRWRHSSSLTENEIYMFRSIVKLVKRFIKATDANEVLPSWLLDSMFLNIIADCLTNIATSEKFLYDTNNRLLKYFTRLIETYILYQEYFDDENHSDQDTFVLLLDPILQCLTSSHYINAFTNISEDKKSMTTIEKFILLKCPSFLISYNGNYAYYFFEEKYL
;
A
#
# COMPACT_ATOMS: atom_id res chain seq x y z
N MET A 1 -47.32 4.12 29.02
CA MET A 1 -47.53 5.57 29.22
C MET A 1 -46.19 6.10 29.67
N ASP A 2 -45.41 6.88 28.93
CA ASP A 2 -45.74 7.82 27.85
C ASP A 2 -44.94 7.59 26.57
N GLN A 3 -45.60 7.88 25.46
CA GLN A 3 -45.07 7.98 24.10
C GLN A 3 -44.67 9.43 23.79
N PHE A 4 -44.09 9.63 22.59
CA PHE A 4 -43.93 10.88 21.82
C PHE A 4 -42.54 11.53 21.88
N TYR A 5 -41.91 12.04 20.81
CA TYR A 5 -42.29 12.27 19.41
C TYR A 5 -40.99 12.38 18.56
N THR A 6 -41.01 11.82 17.35
CA THR A 6 -40.07 12.07 16.25
C THR A 6 -40.18 13.50 15.70
N ALA A 7 -39.07 14.11 15.23
CA ALA A 7 -39.13 15.11 14.15
C ALA A 7 -37.77 15.36 13.44
N HIS A 8 -37.76 15.06 12.13
CA HIS A 8 -36.84 15.56 11.11
C HIS A 8 -36.83 17.09 11.00
N LYS A 9 -35.69 17.68 10.61
CA LYS A 9 -35.69 18.80 9.64
C LYS A 9 -34.37 18.99 8.90
N LYS A 10 -34.42 18.75 7.58
CA LYS A 10 -33.54 19.32 6.54
C LYS A 10 -33.64 20.85 6.54
N ARG A 11 -32.57 21.53 6.09
CA ARG A 11 -32.46 22.81 5.31
C ARG A 11 -31.04 23.38 5.53
N GLN A 12 -30.35 24.04 4.60
CA GLN A 12 -30.58 24.40 3.20
C GLN A 12 -29.25 24.94 2.63
N GLU A 13 -29.07 24.77 1.33
CA GLU A 13 -28.02 25.33 0.47
C GLU A 13 -28.05 26.86 0.41
N PHE A 14 -26.89 27.51 0.22
CA PHE A 14 -26.83 28.87 -0.31
C PHE A 14 -25.55 29.14 -1.15
N SER A 15 -25.76 29.49 -2.41
CA SER A 15 -24.92 30.29 -3.31
C SER A 15 -25.86 30.99 -4.30
N PRO A 16 -25.74 32.32 -4.53
CA PRO A 16 -25.21 32.87 -5.81
C PRO A 16 -24.46 34.24 -5.63
N ARG A 17 -23.31 34.53 -6.27
CA ARG A 17 -22.99 35.00 -7.66
C ARG A 17 -23.00 36.55 -7.93
N TYR A 18 -21.84 37.02 -8.43
CA TYR A 18 -21.50 38.14 -9.36
C TYR A 18 -21.74 39.63 -9.01
N HIS A 19 -20.69 40.47 -9.20
CA HIS A 19 -20.59 41.56 -10.22
C HIS A 19 -19.20 42.28 -10.20
N GLN A 20 -18.59 42.45 -11.39
CA GLN A 20 -17.66 43.52 -11.84
C GLN A 20 -18.48 44.43 -12.79
N PRO A 21 -18.11 45.67 -13.21
CA PRO A 21 -16.80 46.05 -13.80
C PRO A 21 -16.39 47.56 -13.73
N TYR A 22 -15.28 47.91 -14.42
CA TYR A 22 -14.91 49.14 -15.17
C TYR A 22 -13.51 49.70 -14.86
N GLY A 23 -12.73 49.91 -15.93
CA GLY A 23 -11.40 50.54 -15.91
C GLY A 23 -11.36 51.83 -16.73
N LEU A 24 -10.19 52.49 -16.74
CA LEU A 24 -9.79 53.50 -17.73
C LEU A 24 -8.26 53.68 -17.72
N ASN A 25 -7.64 53.46 -18.88
CA ASN A 25 -6.24 53.72 -19.21
C ASN A 25 -6.02 55.21 -19.49
N LEU A 26 -4.81 55.72 -19.26
CA LEU A 26 -4.21 56.80 -20.08
C LEU A 26 -2.66 56.81 -19.98
N MET A 27 -2.05 56.70 -21.16
CA MET A 27 -0.74 57.24 -21.62
C MET A 27 0.61 56.57 -21.26
N LYS A 28 1.21 55.98 -22.31
CA LYS A 28 2.65 55.86 -22.66
C LYS A 28 2.96 56.95 -23.73
N PRO A 29 4.22 57.33 -24.10
CA PRO A 29 5.38 56.43 -24.28
C PRO A 29 6.81 56.98 -24.05
N SER A 30 7.77 56.06 -23.89
CA SER A 30 9.22 56.06 -24.21
C SER A 30 10.00 55.37 -23.08
N GLN A 31 10.95 54.44 -23.25
CA GLN A 31 11.54 53.75 -24.38
C GLN A 31 12.05 52.37 -23.86
N GLN A 32 11.83 51.33 -24.65
CA GLN A 32 12.66 50.14 -24.89
C GLN A 32 13.26 49.35 -23.70
N LEU A 33 12.67 48.20 -23.41
CA LEU A 33 13.37 46.90 -23.48
C LEU A 33 12.35 45.78 -23.79
N ASN A 34 12.76 44.90 -24.69
CA ASN A 34 11.93 44.02 -25.53
C ASN A 34 11.02 43.03 -24.76
N SER A 35 9.79 42.87 -25.27
CA SER A 35 8.89 41.73 -25.07
C SER A 35 7.95 41.67 -26.29
N PRO A 36 7.19 40.59 -26.63
CA PRO A 36 7.05 39.22 -26.08
C PRO A 36 7.02 38.15 -27.24
N PRO A 37 6.39 36.94 -27.15
CA PRO A 37 4.94 36.84 -27.00
C PRO A 37 4.48 35.83 -25.92
N TYR A 38 3.39 36.19 -25.27
CA TYR A 38 2.41 35.23 -24.79
C TYR A 38 1.99 34.33 -25.96
N SER A 39 2.24 33.02 -25.84
CA SER A 39 1.54 32.00 -26.60
C SER A 39 0.97 30.98 -25.63
N SER A 40 -0.34 30.79 -25.75
CA SER A 40 -1.13 29.65 -25.28
C SER A 40 -0.34 28.56 -24.55
N LEU A 41 -0.55 28.43 -23.23
CA LEU A 41 -0.45 27.14 -22.55
C LEU A 41 -1.59 26.24 -23.05
N SER A 42 -1.47 25.82 -24.32
CA SER A 42 -2.11 24.63 -24.84
C SER A 42 -1.65 23.46 -23.98
N ALA A 43 -2.58 22.57 -23.66
CA ALA A 43 -2.38 21.38 -22.86
C ALA A 43 -1.02 20.73 -23.14
N HIS A 44 -0.05 20.94 -22.26
CA HIS A 44 1.09 20.04 -22.16
C HIS A 44 0.52 18.73 -21.60
N GLU A 45 0.07 17.87 -22.50
CA GLU A 45 0.11 16.43 -22.30
C GLU A 45 1.55 16.11 -21.91
N THR A 46 1.81 16.02 -20.60
CA THR A 46 3.04 15.45 -20.08
C THR A 46 3.11 14.03 -20.60
N SER A 47 3.88 13.81 -21.66
CA SER A 47 4.11 12.49 -22.21
C SER A 47 4.86 11.67 -21.17
N PHE A 48 4.12 10.80 -20.49
CA PHE A 48 4.72 9.81 -19.61
C PHE A 48 5.35 8.74 -20.49
N HIS A 49 6.68 8.79 -20.62
CA HIS A 49 7.45 7.70 -21.18
C HIS A 49 7.82 6.72 -20.08
N SER A 50 6.99 5.69 -19.88
CA SER A 50 7.45 4.45 -19.24
C SER A 50 8.19 3.62 -20.30
N SER A 51 9.21 2.86 -19.91
CA SER A 51 9.86 1.90 -20.82
C SER A 51 8.95 0.73 -21.23
N ILE A 52 7.74 0.70 -20.66
CA ILE A 52 6.78 -0.38 -20.73
C ILE A 52 5.47 0.08 -21.38
N ILE A 53 4.98 1.27 -21.03
CA ILE A 53 3.75 1.85 -21.57
C ILE A 53 4.08 3.20 -22.20
N ASN A 54 3.91 3.28 -23.52
CA ASN A 54 4.17 4.50 -24.31
C ASN A 54 3.00 5.50 -24.29
N LYS A 55 1.96 5.24 -23.49
CA LYS A 55 0.73 6.02 -23.37
C LYS A 55 0.46 6.35 -21.89
N ASP A 56 -0.38 7.34 -21.62
CA ASP A 56 -0.82 7.65 -20.26
C ASP A 56 -1.47 6.41 -19.61
N PRO A 57 -0.91 5.88 -18.50
CA PRO A 57 -1.49 4.73 -17.81
C PRO A 57 -2.94 4.95 -17.38
N LYS A 58 -3.40 6.20 -17.23
CA LYS A 58 -4.80 6.51 -16.85
C LYS A 58 -5.81 6.24 -17.96
N THR A 59 -5.39 6.19 -19.21
CA THR A 59 -6.28 5.99 -20.36
C THR A 59 -6.23 4.57 -20.91
N ILE A 60 -5.46 3.68 -20.27
CA ILE A 60 -5.26 2.33 -20.76
C ILE A 60 -6.53 1.48 -20.63
N SER A 61 -6.89 0.79 -21.72
CA SER A 61 -8.01 -0.14 -21.74
C SER A 61 -7.66 -1.49 -21.08
N ASN A 62 -8.69 -2.26 -20.70
CA ASN A 62 -8.52 -3.60 -20.11
C ASN A 62 -7.73 -4.52 -21.04
N ALA A 63 -8.04 -4.50 -22.34
CA ALA A 63 -7.38 -5.33 -23.35
C ALA A 63 -5.91 -4.94 -23.54
N GLU A 64 -5.60 -3.64 -23.60
CA GLU A 64 -4.21 -3.16 -23.69
C GLU A 64 -3.40 -3.55 -22.45
N LEU A 65 -3.96 -3.37 -21.26
CA LEU A 65 -3.29 -3.74 -20.00
C LEU A 65 -3.06 -5.26 -19.92
N LYS A 66 -4.07 -6.06 -20.25
CA LYS A 66 -3.95 -7.52 -20.27
C LYS A 66 -2.86 -7.98 -21.25
N ASN A 67 -2.87 -7.45 -22.47
CA ASN A 67 -1.86 -7.76 -23.49
C ASN A 67 -0.45 -7.38 -23.02
N LEU A 68 -0.28 -6.22 -22.36
CA LEU A 68 1.00 -5.85 -21.76
C LEU A 68 1.42 -6.88 -20.71
N LEU A 69 0.56 -7.19 -19.75
CA LEU A 69 0.89 -8.14 -18.68
C LEU A 69 1.21 -9.53 -19.22
N ASP A 70 0.48 -10.02 -20.22
CA ASP A 70 0.70 -11.33 -20.84
C ASP A 70 2.03 -11.42 -21.61
N GLN A 71 2.52 -10.30 -22.15
CA GLN A 71 3.84 -10.22 -22.79
C GLN A 71 4.99 -10.16 -21.77
N HIS A 72 4.71 -9.71 -20.55
CA HIS A 72 5.72 -9.42 -19.55
C HIS A 72 6.40 -10.64 -18.89
N PRO A 73 5.82 -11.85 -18.79
CA PRO A 73 6.56 -13.06 -18.39
C PRO A 73 7.84 -13.29 -19.20
N LYS A 74 7.83 -13.00 -20.51
CA LYS A 74 9.03 -13.08 -21.37
C LYS A 74 10.05 -12.00 -21.02
N LYS A 75 9.60 -10.79 -20.67
CA LYS A 75 10.47 -9.70 -20.21
C LYS A 75 11.05 -9.96 -18.82
N LEU A 76 10.27 -10.49 -17.87
CA LEU A 76 10.73 -10.89 -16.53
C LEU A 76 11.80 -12.00 -16.61
N LYS A 77 11.61 -13.00 -17.49
CA LYS A 77 12.66 -14.01 -17.76
C LYS A 77 13.94 -13.40 -18.33
N LYS A 78 13.84 -12.41 -19.22
CA LYS A 78 15.01 -11.67 -19.74
C LYS A 78 15.64 -10.77 -18.69
N MET A 79 14.86 -10.20 -17.77
CA MET A 79 15.36 -9.36 -16.67
C MET A 79 16.26 -10.14 -15.72
N ARG A 80 16.00 -11.43 -15.48
CA ARG A 80 16.89 -12.28 -14.65
C ARG A 80 18.36 -12.31 -15.12
N ARG A 81 18.62 -11.98 -16.40
CA ARG A 81 19.99 -11.91 -16.96
C ARG A 81 20.67 -10.56 -16.73
N LYS A 82 19.95 -9.55 -16.24
CA LYS A 82 20.49 -8.22 -15.91
C LYS A 82 21.06 -8.19 -14.50
N ASN A 83 21.87 -7.19 -14.19
CA ASN A 83 22.32 -7.00 -12.80
C ASN A 83 21.14 -6.62 -11.88
N PRO A 84 21.24 -6.88 -10.55
CA PRO A 84 20.12 -6.65 -9.61
C PRO A 84 19.58 -5.21 -9.60
N GLN A 85 20.43 -4.21 -9.77
CA GLN A 85 20.03 -2.80 -9.78
C GLN A 85 19.17 -2.47 -11.01
N GLN A 86 19.54 -2.96 -12.19
CA GLN A 86 18.74 -2.78 -13.40
C GLN A 86 17.42 -3.53 -13.33
N GLN A 87 17.40 -4.72 -12.71
CA GLN A 87 16.15 -5.44 -12.46
C GLN A 87 15.21 -4.61 -11.59
N LEU A 88 15.73 -4.06 -10.49
CA LEU A 88 15.00 -3.19 -9.57
C LEU A 88 14.39 -1.97 -10.26
N LEU A 89 15.16 -1.25 -11.09
CA LEU A 89 14.67 -0.07 -11.80
C LEU A 89 13.52 -0.40 -12.77
N ILE A 90 13.60 -1.53 -13.48
CA ILE A 90 12.53 -1.95 -14.40
C ILE A 90 11.27 -2.33 -13.62
N LEU A 91 11.41 -3.02 -12.49
CA LEU A 91 10.26 -3.36 -11.63
C LEU A 91 9.61 -2.10 -11.06
N ILE A 92 10.41 -1.13 -10.63
CA ILE A 92 9.93 0.17 -10.15
C ILE A 92 9.10 0.88 -11.23
N ASP A 93 9.61 0.98 -12.46
CA ASP A 93 8.89 1.59 -13.57
C ASP A 93 7.55 0.86 -13.80
N PHE A 94 7.57 -0.48 -13.82
CA PHE A 94 6.38 -1.30 -14.02
C PHE A 94 5.32 -1.12 -12.91
N ILE A 95 5.70 -1.26 -11.65
CA ILE A 95 4.79 -1.19 -10.50
C ILE A 95 4.25 0.23 -10.33
N SER A 96 5.09 1.26 -10.54
CA SER A 96 4.66 2.65 -10.46
C SER A 96 3.65 3.01 -11.55
N THR A 97 3.79 2.38 -12.72
CA THR A 97 2.87 2.50 -13.85
C THR A 97 1.53 1.83 -13.53
N LEU A 98 1.53 0.60 -13.03
CA LEU A 98 0.32 -0.09 -12.54
C LEU A 98 -0.40 0.71 -11.45
N CYS A 99 0.35 1.38 -10.57
CA CYS A 99 -0.19 2.25 -9.54
C CYS A 99 -0.91 3.50 -10.08
N ARG A 100 -0.95 3.74 -11.39
CA ARG A 100 -1.65 4.86 -12.04
C ARG A 100 -2.81 4.44 -12.93
N VAL A 101 -2.87 3.16 -13.31
CA VAL A 101 -3.97 2.55 -14.09
C VAL A 101 -5.31 2.79 -13.39
N PRO A 102 -6.44 2.96 -14.11
CA PRO A 102 -7.76 3.05 -13.48
C PRO A 102 -8.09 1.84 -12.62
N LYS A 103 -8.88 2.06 -11.57
CA LYS A 103 -9.24 1.03 -10.58
C LYS A 103 -9.93 -0.18 -11.21
N SER A 104 -10.94 0.06 -12.05
CA SER A 104 -11.70 -0.97 -12.77
C SER A 104 -10.81 -1.77 -13.73
N THR A 105 -9.95 -1.09 -14.49
CA THR A 105 -8.99 -1.73 -15.39
C THR A 105 -8.01 -2.62 -14.65
N LEU A 106 -7.47 -2.15 -13.51
CA LEU A 106 -6.53 -2.92 -12.69
C LEU A 106 -7.17 -4.21 -12.14
N LEU A 107 -8.44 -4.15 -11.71
CA LEU A 107 -9.16 -5.34 -11.24
C LEU A 107 -9.35 -6.40 -12.32
N SER A 108 -9.58 -5.99 -13.57
CA SER A 108 -9.80 -6.92 -14.69
C SER A 108 -8.61 -7.85 -14.94
N VAL A 109 -7.44 -7.53 -14.38
CA VAL A 109 -6.20 -8.28 -14.52
C VAL A 109 -5.66 -8.78 -13.16
N ALA A 110 -6.44 -8.71 -12.08
CA ALA A 110 -5.97 -9.06 -10.72
C ALA A 110 -5.38 -10.48 -10.61
N GLN A 111 -5.91 -11.43 -11.39
CA GLN A 111 -5.46 -12.83 -11.44
C GLN A 111 -4.39 -13.09 -12.52
N ASN A 112 -3.86 -12.05 -13.17
CA ASN A 112 -2.87 -12.25 -14.22
C ASN A 112 -1.57 -12.85 -13.64
N LYS A 113 -1.02 -13.87 -14.31
CA LYS A 113 0.21 -14.58 -13.92
C LYS A 113 1.41 -13.67 -13.70
N PHE A 114 1.42 -12.48 -14.31
CA PHE A 114 2.42 -11.46 -14.04
C PHE A 114 2.57 -11.15 -12.53
N PHE A 115 1.46 -11.07 -11.79
CA PHE A 115 1.49 -10.74 -10.36
C PHE A 115 2.08 -11.86 -9.52
N THR A 116 1.83 -13.12 -9.85
CA THR A 116 2.55 -14.26 -9.27
C THR A 116 4.06 -14.14 -9.51
N LEU A 117 4.47 -13.73 -10.72
CA LEU A 117 5.89 -13.56 -11.01
C LEU A 117 6.54 -12.35 -10.29
N LEU A 118 5.75 -11.37 -9.83
CA LEU A 118 6.23 -10.27 -8.99
C LEU A 118 6.57 -10.71 -7.55
N GLN A 119 6.06 -11.85 -7.09
CA GLN A 119 6.34 -12.35 -5.74
C GLN A 119 7.83 -12.63 -5.55
N MET A 120 8.52 -13.22 -6.54
CA MET A 120 9.95 -13.55 -6.42
C MET A 120 10.83 -12.32 -6.19
N PRO A 121 10.81 -11.26 -7.02
CA PRO A 121 11.66 -10.11 -6.77
C PRO A 121 11.29 -9.36 -5.48
N PHE A 122 10.05 -9.48 -5.02
CA PHE A 122 9.64 -8.95 -3.72
C PHE A 122 10.15 -9.80 -2.55
N THR A 123 10.11 -11.12 -2.70
CA THR A 123 10.75 -12.10 -1.81
C THR A 123 12.23 -11.81 -1.66
N ASP A 124 12.94 -11.67 -2.78
CA ASP A 124 14.38 -11.39 -2.81
C ASP A 124 14.70 -10.05 -2.12
N LEU A 125 13.79 -9.08 -2.21
CA LEU A 125 13.91 -7.79 -1.53
C LEU A 125 13.75 -7.96 0.00
N LEU A 126 12.71 -8.67 0.43
CA LEU A 126 12.43 -8.94 1.85
C LEU A 126 13.55 -9.76 2.50
N GLN A 127 14.06 -10.79 1.80
CA GLN A 127 15.20 -11.59 2.26
C GLN A 127 16.48 -10.76 2.36
N ARG A 128 16.78 -9.90 1.38
CA ARG A 128 17.96 -9.01 1.46
C ARG A 128 17.87 -8.04 2.61
N TRP A 129 16.67 -7.53 2.91
CA TRP A 129 16.46 -6.64 4.04
C TRP A 129 16.79 -7.33 5.38
N ARG A 130 16.43 -8.60 5.55
CA ARG A 130 16.78 -9.37 6.76
C ARG A 130 18.25 -9.23 7.13
N HIS A 131 19.12 -9.35 6.13
CA HIS A 131 20.57 -9.41 6.34
C HIS A 131 21.29 -8.06 6.13
N SER A 132 20.67 -7.10 5.43
CA SER A 132 21.35 -5.85 5.08
C SER A 132 21.23 -4.78 6.17
N SER A 133 22.34 -4.16 6.57
CA SER A 133 22.36 -3.07 7.56
C SER A 133 21.57 -1.83 7.13
N SER A 134 21.40 -1.62 5.82
CA SER A 134 20.59 -0.55 5.23
C SER A 134 20.01 -0.96 3.87
N LEU A 135 18.91 -0.33 3.44
CA LEU A 135 18.37 -0.47 2.09
C LEU A 135 18.62 0.79 1.28
N THR A 136 18.77 0.63 -0.04
CA THR A 136 18.86 1.77 -0.95
C THR A 136 17.51 2.48 -1.12
N GLU A 137 17.52 3.76 -1.50
CA GLU A 137 16.28 4.52 -1.76
C GLU A 137 15.40 3.87 -2.84
N ASN A 138 16.00 3.23 -3.85
CA ASN A 138 15.26 2.50 -4.88
C ASN A 138 14.55 1.26 -4.30
N GLU A 139 15.20 0.51 -3.41
CA GLU A 139 14.59 -0.65 -2.75
C GLU A 139 13.42 -0.23 -1.86
N ILE A 140 13.60 0.86 -1.11
CA ILE A 140 12.53 1.47 -0.31
C ILE A 140 11.37 1.93 -1.22
N TYR A 141 11.68 2.56 -2.35
CA TYR A 141 10.67 3.01 -3.31
C TYR A 141 9.90 1.84 -3.95
N MET A 142 10.59 0.75 -4.29
CA MET A 142 9.96 -0.49 -4.78
C MET A 142 9.00 -1.04 -3.75
N PHE A 143 9.46 -1.21 -2.50
CA PHE A 143 8.63 -1.72 -1.39
C PHE A 143 7.37 -0.87 -1.21
N ARG A 144 7.53 0.46 -1.16
CA ARG A 144 6.41 1.41 -1.08
C ARG A 144 5.43 1.27 -2.24
N SER A 145 5.94 1.09 -3.45
CA SER A 145 5.12 0.98 -4.66
C SER A 145 4.31 -0.32 -4.67
N ILE A 146 4.88 -1.42 -4.18
CA ILE A 146 4.18 -2.70 -4.02
C ILE A 146 3.09 -2.58 -2.98
N VAL A 147 3.38 -2.09 -1.77
CA VAL A 147 2.36 -1.88 -0.73
C VAL A 147 1.21 -0.99 -1.24
N LYS A 148 1.54 0.06 -2.00
CA LYS A 148 0.52 0.91 -2.64
C LYS A 148 -0.32 0.14 -3.65
N LEU A 149 0.29 -0.71 -4.47
CA LEU A 149 -0.40 -1.55 -5.45
C LEU A 149 -1.33 -2.55 -4.75
N VAL A 150 -0.87 -3.23 -3.69
CA VAL A 150 -1.70 -4.17 -2.92
C VAL A 150 -2.90 -3.46 -2.30
N LYS A 151 -2.70 -2.33 -1.60
CA LYS A 151 -3.81 -1.52 -1.04
C LYS A 151 -4.81 -1.09 -2.12
N ARG A 152 -4.34 -0.84 -3.35
CA ARG A 152 -5.22 -0.51 -4.47
C ARG A 152 -6.06 -1.69 -4.94
N PHE A 153 -5.54 -2.92 -4.90
CA PHE A 153 -6.33 -4.11 -5.18
C PHE A 153 -7.42 -4.31 -4.12
N ILE A 154 -7.07 -4.22 -2.83
CA ILE A 154 -8.05 -4.39 -1.72
C ILE A 154 -9.16 -3.35 -1.78
N LYS A 155 -8.82 -2.07 -1.90
CA LYS A 155 -9.86 -1.03 -2.06
C LYS A 155 -10.74 -1.24 -3.29
N ALA A 156 -10.29 -2.07 -4.22
CA ALA A 156 -10.99 -2.37 -5.45
C ALA A 156 -11.81 -3.65 -5.38
N THR A 157 -11.50 -4.58 -4.49
CA THR A 157 -12.32 -5.75 -4.23
C THR A 157 -13.67 -5.39 -3.61
N ASP A 158 -13.78 -4.27 -2.89
CA ASP A 158 -15.05 -3.67 -2.39
C ASP A 158 -16.17 -3.56 -3.46
N ALA A 159 -15.86 -3.72 -4.75
CA ALA A 159 -16.81 -3.60 -5.85
C ALA A 159 -17.07 -4.90 -6.63
N ASN A 160 -16.22 -5.93 -6.55
CA ASN A 160 -16.21 -7.04 -7.52
C ASN A 160 -15.88 -8.42 -6.92
N GLU A 161 -15.71 -8.55 -5.60
CA GLU A 161 -15.52 -9.84 -4.88
C GLU A 161 -14.32 -10.72 -5.25
N VAL A 162 -13.53 -10.37 -6.26
CA VAL A 162 -12.38 -11.19 -6.68
C VAL A 162 -11.10 -10.70 -6.02
N LEU A 163 -10.73 -11.39 -4.95
CA LEU A 163 -9.47 -11.19 -4.24
C LEU A 163 -8.28 -11.75 -5.02
N PRO A 164 -7.17 -11.00 -5.16
CA PRO A 164 -6.01 -11.50 -5.88
C PRO A 164 -5.36 -12.66 -5.11
N SER A 165 -5.42 -13.88 -5.65
CA SER A 165 -4.97 -15.10 -4.97
C SER A 165 -3.47 -15.14 -4.71
N TRP A 166 -2.69 -14.46 -5.55
CA TRP A 166 -1.25 -14.31 -5.37
C TRP A 166 -0.85 -13.56 -4.09
N LEU A 167 -1.77 -12.87 -3.41
CA LEU A 167 -1.50 -12.26 -2.11
C LEU A 167 -1.55 -13.27 -0.95
N LEU A 168 -2.22 -14.41 -1.17
CA LEU A 168 -2.38 -15.49 -0.20
C LEU A 168 -1.48 -16.68 -0.52
N ASP A 169 -0.50 -16.50 -1.40
CA ASP A 169 0.48 -17.53 -1.69
C ASP A 169 1.28 -17.88 -0.42
N SER A 170 1.30 -19.17 -0.06
CA SER A 170 1.92 -19.62 1.19
C SER A 170 3.42 -19.37 1.24
N MET A 171 4.13 -19.46 0.10
CA MET A 171 5.55 -19.14 0.06
C MET A 171 5.77 -17.66 0.38
N PHE A 172 4.95 -16.80 -0.24
CA PHE A 172 5.00 -15.36 0.01
C PHE A 172 4.68 -15.00 1.47
N LEU A 173 3.65 -15.59 2.06
CA LEU A 173 3.29 -15.38 3.47
C LEU A 173 4.38 -15.87 4.42
N ASN A 174 5.03 -17.01 4.14
CA ASN A 174 6.15 -17.50 4.94
C ASN A 174 7.33 -16.51 4.98
N ILE A 175 7.63 -15.81 3.88
CA ILE A 175 8.71 -14.82 3.88
C ILE A 175 8.34 -13.59 4.72
N ILE A 176 7.06 -13.20 4.72
CA ILE A 176 6.56 -12.14 5.60
C ILE A 176 6.63 -12.58 7.07
N ALA A 177 6.23 -13.83 7.37
CA ALA A 177 6.32 -14.45 8.68
C ALA A 177 7.77 -14.48 9.20
N ASP A 178 8.72 -14.85 8.35
CA ASP A 178 10.14 -14.81 8.68
C ASP A 178 10.60 -13.38 8.98
N CYS A 179 10.20 -12.39 8.17
CA CYS A 179 10.52 -10.98 8.42
C CYS A 179 9.94 -10.49 9.77
N LEU A 180 8.71 -10.85 10.10
CA LEU A 180 8.07 -10.56 11.40
C LEU A 180 8.87 -11.14 12.56
N THR A 181 9.25 -12.41 12.45
CA THR A 181 10.06 -13.11 13.46
C THR A 181 11.39 -12.40 13.68
N ASN A 182 12.04 -11.92 12.62
CA ASN A 182 13.27 -11.13 12.75
C ASN A 182 13.02 -9.76 13.41
N ILE A 183 11.86 -9.12 13.19
CA ILE A 183 11.50 -7.88 13.90
C ILE A 183 11.30 -8.16 15.40
N ALA A 184 10.70 -9.29 15.77
CA ALA A 184 10.47 -9.69 17.16
C ALA A 184 11.77 -9.99 17.94
N THR A 185 12.81 -10.47 17.23
CA THR A 185 14.01 -11.03 17.85
C THR A 185 15.28 -10.21 17.65
N SER A 186 15.30 -9.28 16.68
CA SER A 186 16.51 -8.54 16.33
C SER A 186 16.57 -7.14 16.95
N GLU A 187 17.63 -6.90 17.73
CA GLU A 187 17.94 -5.58 18.30
C GLU A 187 18.15 -4.48 17.23
N LYS A 188 18.41 -4.86 15.98
CA LYS A 188 18.61 -3.93 14.86
C LYS A 188 17.41 -3.03 14.59
N PHE A 189 16.21 -3.44 14.99
CA PHE A 189 14.98 -2.66 14.82
C PHE A 189 14.61 -1.80 16.04
N LEU A 190 15.36 -1.94 17.15
CA LEU A 190 15.22 -1.07 18.32
C LEU A 190 15.81 0.32 18.09
N TYR A 191 16.82 0.43 17.22
CA TYR A 191 17.52 1.67 16.94
C TYR A 191 16.96 2.37 15.68
N ASP A 192 16.88 3.70 15.74
CA ASP A 192 16.16 4.61 14.83
C ASP A 192 16.52 4.47 13.33
N THR A 193 17.69 3.90 13.02
CA THR A 193 18.21 3.73 11.65
C THR A 193 17.31 2.91 10.73
N ASN A 194 16.46 2.03 11.26
CA ASN A 194 15.54 1.20 10.46
C ASN A 194 14.07 1.62 10.50
N ASN A 195 13.74 2.77 11.10
CA ASN A 195 12.35 3.22 11.29
C ASN A 195 11.56 3.37 9.97
N ARG A 196 12.24 3.73 8.86
CA ARG A 196 11.60 3.83 7.54
C ARG A 196 11.07 2.48 7.06
N LEU A 197 11.82 1.40 7.26
CA LEU A 197 11.46 0.06 6.80
C LEU A 197 10.28 -0.49 7.59
N LEU A 198 10.37 -0.36 8.91
CA LEU A 198 9.30 -0.77 9.81
C LEU A 198 7.98 -0.01 9.57
N LYS A 199 8.05 1.26 9.20
CA LYS A 199 6.86 2.04 8.78
C LYS A 199 6.16 1.43 7.57
N TYR A 200 6.91 0.91 6.61
CA TYR A 200 6.31 0.27 5.45
C TYR A 200 5.82 -1.14 5.76
N PHE A 201 6.49 -1.84 6.66
CA PHE A 201 6.02 -3.14 7.15
C PHE A 201 4.73 -3.01 7.94
N THR A 202 4.62 -1.98 8.78
CA THR A 202 3.35 -1.55 9.40
C THR A 202 2.25 -1.38 8.35
N ARG A 203 2.55 -0.70 7.24
CA ARG A 203 1.57 -0.51 6.15
C ARG A 203 1.22 -1.82 5.44
N LEU A 204 2.15 -2.77 5.35
CA LEU A 204 1.89 -4.11 4.80
C LEU A 204 0.97 -4.90 5.74
N ILE A 205 1.24 -4.92 7.05
CA ILE A 205 0.35 -5.55 8.04
C ILE A 205 -1.04 -4.91 8.04
N GLU A 206 -1.15 -3.58 8.00
CA GLU A 206 -2.44 -2.89 7.80
C GLU A 206 -3.17 -3.36 6.54
N THR A 207 -2.43 -3.73 5.50
CA THR A 207 -3.02 -4.22 4.26
C THR A 207 -3.63 -5.62 4.47
N TYR A 208 -2.98 -6.47 5.27
CA TYR A 208 -3.51 -7.79 5.61
C TYR A 208 -4.65 -7.74 6.64
N ILE A 209 -4.65 -6.77 7.57
CA ILE A 209 -5.80 -6.51 8.45
C ILE A 209 -7.03 -6.20 7.61
N LEU A 210 -6.93 -5.23 6.69
CA LEU A 210 -8.01 -4.90 5.75
C LEU A 210 -8.40 -6.09 4.87
N TYR A 211 -7.45 -6.99 4.60
CA TYR A 211 -7.74 -8.21 3.85
C TYR A 211 -8.59 -9.14 4.71
N GLN A 212 -8.22 -9.42 5.97
CA GLN A 212 -8.99 -10.28 6.86
C GLN A 212 -10.42 -9.77 7.12
N GLU A 213 -10.60 -8.45 7.27
CA GLU A 213 -11.93 -7.82 7.39
C GLU A 213 -12.84 -8.12 6.18
N TYR A 214 -12.27 -8.43 5.02
CA TYR A 214 -13.04 -8.80 3.82
C TYR A 214 -13.57 -10.24 3.89
N PHE A 215 -12.93 -11.13 4.64
CA PHE A 215 -13.27 -12.57 4.72
C PHE A 215 -14.22 -12.88 5.86
N ASP A 216 -15.00 -11.90 6.34
CA ASP A 216 -15.99 -12.11 7.41
C ASP A 216 -17.17 -13.03 6.98
N ASP A 217 -17.20 -13.46 5.71
CA ASP A 217 -18.15 -14.45 5.19
C ASP A 217 -17.55 -15.87 5.18
N GLU A 218 -18.26 -16.83 5.78
CA GLU A 218 -17.83 -18.21 6.13
C GLU A 218 -17.34 -19.13 4.99
N ASN A 219 -17.21 -18.66 3.74
CA ASN A 219 -17.08 -19.51 2.55
C ASN A 219 -15.79 -19.35 1.73
N HIS A 220 -14.71 -18.88 2.35
CA HIS A 220 -13.46 -18.66 1.63
C HIS A 220 -12.37 -19.63 2.05
N SER A 221 -12.03 -20.55 1.13
CA SER A 221 -10.96 -21.55 1.28
C SER A 221 -9.60 -20.98 1.68
N ASP A 222 -9.38 -19.70 1.44
CA ASP A 222 -8.10 -19.05 1.64
C ASP A 222 -7.95 -18.40 3.03
N GLN A 223 -9.00 -18.42 3.87
CA GLN A 223 -8.99 -17.93 5.26
C GLN A 223 -7.89 -18.58 6.12
N ASP A 224 -7.65 -19.87 5.90
CA ASP A 224 -6.66 -20.64 6.65
C ASP A 224 -5.22 -20.22 6.36
N THR A 225 -4.96 -19.60 5.23
CA THR A 225 -3.59 -19.22 4.86
C THR A 225 -3.01 -18.14 5.77
N PHE A 226 -3.86 -17.35 6.44
CA PHE A 226 -3.43 -16.36 7.42
C PHE A 226 -2.87 -16.96 8.71
N VAL A 227 -3.11 -18.24 8.99
CA VAL A 227 -2.54 -18.94 10.15
C VAL A 227 -1.01 -18.83 10.17
N LEU A 228 -0.37 -18.76 9.00
CA LEU A 228 1.08 -18.64 8.84
C LEU A 228 1.65 -17.35 9.44
N LEU A 229 0.82 -16.32 9.64
CA LEU A 229 1.23 -15.05 10.23
C LEU A 229 0.96 -14.98 11.74
N LEU A 230 0.17 -15.90 12.32
CA LEU A 230 -0.20 -15.85 13.74
C LEU A 230 1.00 -16.03 14.67
N ASP A 231 1.78 -17.09 14.48
CA ASP A 231 2.94 -17.37 15.34
C ASP A 231 3.96 -16.23 15.36
N PRO A 232 4.39 -15.66 14.21
CA PRO A 232 5.26 -14.48 14.22
C PRO A 232 4.65 -13.25 14.90
N ILE A 233 3.33 -13.04 14.76
CA ILE A 233 2.63 -11.94 15.43
C ILE A 233 2.60 -12.17 16.94
N LEU A 234 2.30 -13.38 17.39
CA LEU A 234 2.37 -13.76 18.80
C LEU A 234 3.79 -13.58 19.35
N GLN A 235 4.82 -13.99 18.61
CA GLN A 235 6.21 -13.75 18.99
C GLN A 235 6.53 -12.26 19.14
N CYS A 236 6.01 -11.39 18.26
CA CYS A 236 6.13 -9.94 18.45
C CYS A 236 5.48 -9.49 19.77
N LEU A 237 4.28 -10.00 20.09
CA LEU A 237 3.52 -9.64 21.30
C LEU A 237 4.11 -10.21 22.59
N THR A 238 4.82 -11.33 22.53
CA THR A 238 5.49 -11.95 23.69
C THR A 238 6.98 -11.61 23.76
N SER A 239 7.50 -10.79 22.84
CA SER A 239 8.91 -10.41 22.81
C SER A 239 9.28 -9.50 23.99
N SER A 240 10.56 -9.51 24.36
CA SER A 240 11.11 -8.51 25.30
C SER A 240 10.93 -7.08 24.78
N HIS A 241 10.88 -6.89 23.45
CA HIS A 241 10.59 -5.60 22.83
C HIS A 241 9.17 -5.11 23.15
N TYR A 242 8.17 -6.01 23.15
CA TYR A 242 6.81 -5.67 23.58
C TYR A 242 6.78 -5.26 25.05
N ILE A 243 7.38 -6.07 25.93
CA ILE A 243 7.40 -5.78 27.37
C ILE A 243 8.03 -4.41 27.63
N ASN A 244 9.21 -4.15 27.06
CA ASN A 244 9.90 -2.88 27.20
C ASN A 244 9.10 -1.71 26.59
N ALA A 245 8.51 -1.91 25.41
CA ALA A 245 7.67 -0.90 24.78
C ALA A 245 6.46 -0.55 25.66
N PHE A 246 5.82 -1.56 26.26
CA PHE A 246 4.65 -1.42 27.12
C PHE A 246 4.99 -0.75 28.46
N THR A 247 6.07 -1.16 29.14
CA THR A 247 6.52 -0.52 30.39
C THR A 247 6.90 0.94 30.19
N ASN A 248 7.48 1.27 29.02
CA ASN A 248 7.88 2.63 28.68
C ASN A 248 6.70 3.54 28.24
N ILE A 249 5.46 3.04 28.27
CA ILE A 249 4.25 3.86 28.06
C ILE A 249 3.95 4.72 29.29
N SER A 250 4.39 4.31 30.49
CA SER A 250 4.19 5.12 31.69
C SER A 250 5.16 6.30 31.74
N GLU A 251 4.60 7.48 32.06
CA GLU A 251 5.22 8.81 32.23
C GLU A 251 5.30 9.68 30.95
N ASP A 252 4.31 10.56 30.76
CA ASP A 252 4.34 11.78 29.92
C ASP A 252 4.79 11.67 28.45
N LYS A 253 4.81 10.46 27.88
CA LYS A 253 5.28 10.26 26.51
C LYS A 253 4.27 10.81 25.49
N LYS A 254 4.58 11.97 24.90
CA LYS A 254 3.75 12.64 23.86
C LYS A 254 3.61 11.84 22.55
N SER A 255 4.48 10.86 22.30
CA SER A 255 4.44 10.07 21.07
C SER A 255 5.11 8.72 21.19
N MET A 256 4.51 7.69 20.58
CA MET A 256 5.13 6.37 20.38
C MET A 256 6.06 6.34 19.16
N THR A 257 7.17 5.62 19.28
CA THR A 257 8.09 5.29 18.18
C THR A 257 7.42 4.40 17.12
N THR A 258 8.06 4.19 15.97
CA THR A 258 7.49 3.33 14.91
C THR A 258 7.39 1.87 15.37
N ILE A 259 8.38 1.38 16.12
CA ILE A 259 8.39 0.01 16.66
C ILE A 259 7.35 -0.17 17.75
N GLU A 260 7.18 0.82 18.63
CA GLU A 260 6.12 0.83 19.64
C GLU A 260 4.74 0.78 18.97
N LYS A 261 4.49 1.63 17.97
CA LYS A 261 3.21 1.59 17.22
C LYS A 261 2.99 0.24 16.54
N PHE A 262 4.05 -0.34 15.97
CA PHE A 262 3.95 -1.63 15.29
C PHE A 262 3.60 -2.75 16.27
N ILE A 263 4.36 -2.89 17.35
CA ILE A 263 4.23 -3.97 18.32
C ILE A 263 3.00 -3.79 19.22
N LEU A 264 2.68 -2.58 19.67
CA LEU A 264 1.60 -2.32 20.63
C LEU A 264 0.24 -2.05 19.99
N LEU A 265 0.19 -1.61 18.73
CA LEU A 265 -1.07 -1.29 18.07
C LEU A 265 -1.36 -2.23 16.91
N LYS A 266 -0.38 -2.51 16.05
CA LYS A 266 -0.63 -3.22 14.79
C LYS A 266 -0.64 -4.73 14.94
N CYS A 267 0.27 -5.29 15.73
CA CYS A 267 0.27 -6.73 16.03
C CYS A 267 -1.03 -7.16 16.75
N PRO A 268 -1.53 -6.45 17.78
CA PRO A 268 -2.83 -6.78 18.38
C PRO A 268 -3.99 -6.60 17.42
N SER A 269 -4.00 -5.51 16.61
CA SER A 269 -5.07 -5.29 15.63
C SER A 269 -5.19 -6.45 14.64
N PHE A 270 -4.06 -7.01 14.20
CA PHE A 270 -4.05 -8.19 13.32
C PHE A 270 -4.61 -9.44 14.00
N LEU A 271 -4.28 -9.67 15.27
CA LEU A 271 -4.84 -10.79 16.03
C LEU A 271 -6.35 -10.63 16.21
N ILE A 272 -6.80 -9.41 16.52
CA ILE A 272 -8.22 -9.06 16.70
C ILE A 272 -9.02 -9.25 15.40
N SER A 273 -8.43 -8.92 14.25
CA SER A 273 -9.09 -9.07 12.94
C SER A 273 -9.03 -10.50 12.38
N TYR A 274 -8.37 -11.44 13.06
CA TYR A 274 -8.16 -12.77 12.51
C TYR A 274 -9.47 -13.58 12.52
N ASN A 275 -9.95 -13.89 11.32
CA ASN A 275 -11.20 -14.61 11.06
C ASN A 275 -10.99 -16.04 10.51
N GLY A 276 -9.82 -16.66 10.70
CA GLY A 276 -9.57 -18.04 10.21
C GLY A 276 -10.10 -19.13 11.13
N ASN A 277 -9.91 -20.41 10.76
CA ASN A 277 -10.47 -21.58 11.45
C ASN A 277 -10.11 -21.75 12.94
N TYR A 278 -9.24 -20.90 13.48
CA TYR A 278 -8.82 -20.89 14.89
C TYR A 278 -9.17 -19.59 15.61
N ALA A 279 -9.96 -18.70 15.00
CA ALA A 279 -10.30 -17.39 15.55
C ALA A 279 -10.96 -17.49 16.94
N TYR A 280 -11.85 -18.47 17.13
CA TYR A 280 -12.54 -18.69 18.40
C TYR A 280 -11.59 -18.96 19.58
N TYR A 281 -10.42 -19.58 19.36
CA TYR A 281 -9.45 -19.81 20.43
C TYR A 281 -8.88 -18.51 21.03
N PHE A 282 -8.89 -17.41 20.29
CA PHE A 282 -8.36 -16.12 20.76
C PHE A 282 -9.38 -15.31 21.58
N PHE A 283 -10.68 -15.58 21.43
CA PHE A 283 -11.76 -14.80 22.03
C PHE A 283 -12.70 -15.61 22.92
N GLU A 284 -12.42 -16.90 23.14
CA GLU A 284 -13.15 -17.69 24.13
C GLU A 284 -12.99 -17.10 25.53
N GLU A 285 -14.13 -16.72 26.14
CA GLU A 285 -14.24 -16.12 27.49
C GLU A 285 -13.59 -16.94 28.62
N LYS A 286 -13.14 -18.18 28.36
CA LYS A 286 -12.43 -18.99 29.37
C LYS A 286 -11.02 -18.49 29.70
N TYR A 287 -10.48 -17.55 28.94
CA TYR A 287 -9.12 -17.03 29.10
C TYR A 287 -9.04 -15.51 29.35
N LEU A 288 -10.19 -14.83 29.52
CA LEU A 288 -10.32 -13.43 29.97
C LEU A 288 -10.75 -13.38 31.44
#